data_AF-A0A2V7I9P8-F1
#
_entry.id   AF-A0A2V7I9P8-F1
#
_cell.length_a   1.000
_cell.length_b   1.000
_cell.length_c   1.000
_cell.angle_alpha   90.00
_cell.angle_beta   90.00
_cell.angle_gamma   90.00
#
_symmetry.space_group_name_H-M   'P 1'
#
loop_
_entity.id
_entity.type
_entity.pdbx_description
1 polymer ?
#
loop_
_entity_poly.entity_id
_entity_poly.type
_entity_poly.pdbx_seq_one_letter_code
_entity_poly.pdbx_strand_id
1 'polypeptide(L)'
;MARMARRTVSGALDVFGAKPFRRASLMAALERELGMASPLEWCCVDGGSLPPARLDADSPPPPPPAPGAGDPEARAVALFQRYCAQCHRTRDSFPPNFLAGPPGEVRAKLAQCAERIFVRVKMWELGPAARVKTPMPPVYALHRYHISPDQWPQHPDLAALRDHAGEILRSQTGRDPRLEDLMARHYEHLRGCLPAAAKR
;
A
#
# COMPACT_ATOMS: atom_id res chain seq x y z
N MET A 1 1.25 -18.84 16.90
CA MET A 1 1.27 -18.73 15.42
C MET A 1 2.36 -19.55 14.73
N ALA A 2 3.63 -19.51 15.17
CA ALA A 2 4.73 -20.21 14.47
C ALA A 2 4.51 -21.74 14.28
N ARG A 3 3.85 -22.43 15.23
CA ARG A 3 3.54 -23.87 15.12
C ARG A 3 2.48 -24.17 14.06
N MET A 4 1.41 -23.38 13.98
CA MET A 4 0.39 -23.51 12.92
C MET A 4 0.97 -23.22 11.54
N ALA A 5 1.79 -22.17 11.40
CA ALA A 5 2.44 -21.84 10.13
C ALA A 5 3.32 -23.00 9.64
N ARG A 6 4.14 -23.61 10.52
CA ARG A 6 4.94 -24.80 10.19
C ARG A 6 4.09 -26.00 9.77
N ARG A 7 2.95 -26.23 10.45
CA ARG A 7 2.02 -27.32 10.10
C ARG A 7 1.30 -27.07 8.78
N THR A 8 1.06 -25.81 8.41
CA THR A 8 0.54 -25.47 7.08
C THR A 8 1.58 -25.75 6.00
N VAL A 9 2.84 -25.35 6.22
CA VAL A 9 3.94 -25.63 5.29
C VAL A 9 4.14 -27.14 5.11
N SER A 10 3.98 -27.93 6.18
CA SER A 10 4.10 -29.39 6.12
C SER A 10 2.84 -30.12 5.60
N GLY A 11 1.79 -29.39 5.21
CA GLY A 11 0.52 -29.97 4.76
C GLY A 11 -0.34 -30.64 5.86
N ALA A 12 0.09 -30.57 7.12
CA ALA A 12 -0.64 -31.14 8.27
C ALA A 12 -1.83 -30.27 8.71
N LEU A 13 -1.89 -29.04 8.21
CA LEU A 13 -3.03 -28.12 8.28
C LEU A 13 -3.10 -27.38 6.94
N ASP A 14 -4.27 -26.89 6.55
CA ASP A 14 -4.41 -26.08 5.33
C ASP A 14 -5.15 -24.76 5.59
N VAL A 15 -5.27 -24.39 6.86
CA VAL A 15 -6.03 -23.22 7.35
C VAL A 15 -5.47 -21.88 6.89
N PHE A 16 -4.20 -21.84 6.46
CA PHE A 16 -3.55 -20.70 5.81
C PHE A 16 -3.18 -20.97 4.34
N GLY A 17 -3.70 -22.06 3.75
CA GLY A 17 -3.49 -22.34 2.33
C GLY A 17 -4.30 -21.40 1.43
N ALA A 18 -3.98 -21.36 0.13
CA ALA A 18 -4.69 -20.57 -0.88
C ALA A 18 -6.08 -21.15 -1.20
N LYS A 19 -6.97 -21.15 -0.21
CA LYS A 19 -8.36 -21.64 -0.24
C LYS A 19 -9.26 -20.58 0.40
N PRO A 20 -10.59 -20.65 0.24
CA PRO A 20 -11.50 -19.76 0.95
C PRO A 20 -11.18 -19.75 2.45
N PHE A 21 -11.30 -18.58 3.09
CA PHE A 21 -11.02 -18.44 4.50
C PHE A 21 -12.03 -19.25 5.34
N ARG A 22 -11.66 -20.46 5.75
CA ARG A 22 -12.48 -21.37 6.54
C ARG A 22 -12.37 -20.99 8.02
N ARG A 23 -13.07 -19.92 8.40
CA ARG A 23 -13.04 -19.35 9.77
C ARG A 23 -13.23 -20.42 10.85
N ALA A 24 -14.22 -21.30 10.69
CA ALA A 24 -14.48 -22.37 11.65
C ALA A 24 -13.26 -23.31 11.84
N SER A 25 -12.61 -23.71 10.74
CA SER A 25 -11.41 -24.56 10.81
C SER A 25 -10.20 -23.83 11.42
N LEU A 26 -10.01 -22.56 11.07
CA LEU A 26 -8.90 -21.75 11.58
C LEU A 26 -9.06 -21.48 13.07
N MET A 27 -10.23 -21.01 13.50
CA MET A 27 -10.46 -20.64 14.90
C MET A 27 -10.42 -21.87 15.80
N ALA A 28 -11.03 -22.98 15.40
CA ALA A 28 -10.91 -24.24 16.15
C ALA A 28 -9.45 -24.72 16.27
N ALA A 29 -8.63 -24.53 15.22
CA ALA A 29 -7.20 -24.84 15.29
C ALA A 29 -6.45 -23.89 16.23
N LEU A 30 -6.77 -22.59 16.23
CA LEU A 30 -6.18 -21.60 17.10
C LEU A 30 -6.53 -21.84 18.58
N GLU A 31 -7.79 -22.13 18.89
CA GLU A 31 -8.26 -22.40 20.26
C GLU A 31 -7.54 -23.62 20.88
N ARG A 32 -7.37 -24.69 20.09
CA ARG A 32 -6.56 -25.86 20.50
C ARG A 32 -5.11 -25.49 20.78
N GLU A 33 -4.52 -24.61 19.98
CA GLU A 33 -3.15 -24.14 20.16
C GLU A 33 -3.00 -23.23 21.38
N LEU A 34 -4.05 -22.49 21.73
CA LEU A 34 -4.13 -21.64 22.92
C LEU A 34 -4.53 -22.41 24.19
N GLY A 35 -4.84 -23.70 24.09
CA GLY A 35 -5.19 -24.54 25.24
C GLY A 35 -6.55 -24.19 25.85
N MET A 36 -7.48 -23.66 25.06
CA MET A 36 -8.80 -23.30 25.57
C MET A 36 -9.58 -24.56 26.00
N ALA A 37 -10.10 -24.53 27.24
CA ALA A 37 -10.83 -25.65 27.84
C ALA A 37 -12.22 -25.88 27.23
N SER A 38 -12.80 -24.86 26.60
CA SER A 38 -14.08 -24.94 25.89
C SER A 38 -13.99 -24.18 24.57
N PRO A 39 -13.88 -24.89 23.44
CA PRO A 39 -13.91 -24.28 22.12
C PRO A 39 -15.22 -23.51 21.90
N LEU A 40 -15.16 -22.36 21.22
CA LEU A 40 -16.38 -21.65 20.84
C LEU A 40 -17.02 -22.35 19.63
N GLU A 41 -18.34 -22.34 19.56
CA GLU A 41 -19.02 -22.78 18.34
C GLU A 41 -18.87 -21.70 17.26
N TRP A 42 -18.21 -22.09 16.17
CA TRP A 42 -17.99 -21.22 15.02
C TRP A 42 -18.94 -21.57 13.89
N CYS A 43 -19.76 -20.61 13.46
CA CYS A 43 -20.58 -20.74 12.27
C CYS A 43 -19.76 -20.65 10.97
N CYS A 44 -20.42 -20.97 9.85
CA CYS A 44 -19.89 -20.91 8.48
C CYS A 44 -18.78 -21.93 8.19
N VAL A 45 -19.05 -23.22 8.48
CA VAL A 45 -18.22 -24.35 8.04
C VAL A 45 -18.24 -24.58 6.53
N ASP A 46 -19.27 -24.08 5.85
CA ASP A 46 -19.49 -24.31 4.43
C ASP A 46 -18.96 -23.15 3.57
N GLY A 47 -17.66 -23.23 3.27
CA GLY A 47 -16.98 -22.32 2.35
C GLY A 47 -16.75 -22.91 0.95
N GLY A 48 -17.31 -24.09 0.66
CA GLY A 48 -17.02 -24.84 -0.57
C GLY A 48 -17.43 -24.13 -1.85
N SER A 49 -18.41 -23.23 -1.78
CA SER A 49 -18.88 -22.41 -2.91
C SER A 49 -18.17 -21.06 -3.05
N LEU A 50 -17.34 -20.67 -2.08
CA LEU A 50 -16.60 -19.42 -2.15
C LEU A 50 -15.40 -19.56 -3.08
N PRO A 51 -15.07 -18.55 -3.89
CA PRO A 51 -13.88 -18.57 -4.70
C PRO A 51 -12.63 -18.64 -3.80
N PRO A 52 -11.53 -19.27 -4.27
CA PRO A 52 -10.29 -19.29 -3.52
C PRO A 52 -9.85 -17.87 -3.16
N ALA A 53 -9.32 -17.70 -1.94
CA ALA A 53 -8.72 -16.43 -1.54
C ALA A 53 -7.59 -16.09 -2.52
N ARG A 54 -7.73 -14.97 -3.22
CA ARG A 54 -6.68 -14.41 -4.07
C ARG A 54 -6.05 -13.24 -3.33
N LEU A 55 -4.73 -13.13 -3.42
CA LEU A 55 -4.07 -11.91 -2.99
C LEU A 55 -4.27 -10.88 -4.10
N ASP A 56 -4.45 -9.61 -3.73
CA ASP A 56 -4.40 -8.49 -4.70
C ASP A 56 -3.07 -8.44 -5.48
N ALA A 57 -2.09 -9.24 -5.07
CA ALA A 57 -0.75 -9.35 -5.64
C ALA A 57 -0.60 -10.36 -6.78
N ASP A 58 -1.65 -11.12 -7.14
CA ASP A 58 -1.56 -12.16 -8.18
C ASP A 58 -1.35 -11.61 -9.60
N SER A 59 -1.51 -10.29 -9.80
CA SER A 59 -1.08 -9.63 -11.04
C SER A 59 0.42 -9.33 -11.01
N PRO A 60 1.20 -9.75 -12.03
CA PRO A 60 2.61 -9.41 -12.10
C PRO A 60 2.78 -7.88 -12.07
N PRO A 61 3.81 -7.37 -11.36
CA PRO A 61 4.06 -5.94 -11.34
C PRO A 61 4.29 -5.43 -12.76
N PRO A 62 3.82 -4.22 -13.09
CA PRO A 62 4.13 -3.63 -14.38
C PRO A 62 5.66 -3.50 -14.52
N PRO A 63 6.20 -3.66 -15.74
CA PRO A 63 7.63 -3.54 -15.98
C PRO A 63 8.14 -2.16 -15.54
N PRO A 64 9.40 -2.06 -15.09
CA PRO A 64 10.00 -0.76 -14.81
C PRO A 64 9.94 0.14 -16.06
N PRO A 65 9.75 1.46 -15.90
CA PRO A 65 9.86 2.38 -17.03
C PRO A 65 11.25 2.29 -17.66
N ALA A 66 11.31 2.26 -19.00
CA ALA A 66 12.56 2.10 -19.74
C ALA A 66 13.57 3.21 -19.36
N PRO A 67 14.88 2.88 -19.26
CA PRO A 67 15.92 3.89 -19.09
C PRO A 67 15.95 4.83 -20.31
N GLY A 68 15.97 6.15 -20.08
CA GLY A 68 16.13 7.15 -21.14
C GLY A 68 14.93 7.41 -22.05
N ALA A 69 13.76 6.79 -21.78
CA ALA A 69 12.56 7.03 -22.57
C ALA A 69 11.65 8.10 -21.94
N GLY A 70 11.55 9.26 -22.57
CA GLY A 70 10.43 10.19 -22.45
C GLY A 70 10.50 11.26 -21.36
N ASP A 71 9.44 12.08 -21.35
CA ASP A 71 9.13 13.15 -20.41
C ASP A 71 9.32 12.73 -18.92
N PRO A 72 10.06 13.51 -18.10
CA PRO A 72 10.24 13.26 -16.67
C PRO A 72 8.93 13.05 -15.90
N GLU A 73 7.85 13.77 -16.24
CA GLU A 73 6.54 13.57 -15.62
C GLU A 73 6.01 12.17 -15.95
N ALA A 74 6.04 11.77 -17.23
CA ALA A 74 5.58 10.45 -17.65
C ALA A 74 6.35 9.31 -16.95
N ARG A 75 7.66 9.46 -16.75
CA ARG A 75 8.48 8.51 -15.99
C ARG A 75 8.04 8.43 -14.53
N ALA A 76 7.83 9.57 -13.86
CA ALA A 76 7.39 9.60 -12.48
C ALA A 76 6.01 8.96 -12.31
N VAL A 77 5.05 9.28 -13.20
CA VAL A 77 3.72 8.67 -13.22
C VAL A 77 3.81 7.15 -13.41
N ALA A 78 4.70 6.66 -14.28
CA ALA A 78 4.93 5.22 -14.43
C ALA A 78 5.45 4.57 -13.14
N LEU A 79 6.29 5.26 -12.35
CA LEU A 79 6.72 4.78 -11.03
C LEU A 79 5.56 4.76 -10.02
N PHE A 80 4.70 5.77 -9.99
CA PHE A 80 3.50 5.74 -9.14
C PHE A 80 2.58 4.57 -9.54
N GLN A 81 2.39 4.35 -10.84
CA GLN A 81 1.64 3.19 -11.34
C GLN A 81 2.31 1.89 -10.90
N ARG A 82 3.65 1.82 -10.95
CA ARG A 82 4.40 0.64 -10.53
C ARG A 82 4.20 0.33 -9.07
N TYR A 83 4.45 1.27 -8.17
CA TYR A 83 4.54 1.01 -6.72
C TYR A 83 3.24 1.26 -5.94
N CYS A 84 2.30 2.05 -6.47
CA CYS A 84 1.13 2.50 -5.71
C CYS A 84 -0.20 2.00 -6.30
N ALA A 85 -0.26 1.63 -7.59
CA ALA A 85 -1.53 1.34 -8.26
C ALA A 85 -2.29 0.15 -7.68
N GLN A 86 -1.61 -0.82 -7.07
CA GLN A 86 -2.27 -1.97 -6.46
C GLN A 86 -3.36 -1.54 -5.47
N CYS A 87 -3.13 -0.47 -4.72
CA CYS A 87 -4.08 0.03 -3.73
C CYS A 87 -4.76 1.33 -4.19
N HIS A 88 -4.08 2.16 -4.99
CA HIS A 88 -4.54 3.50 -5.35
C HIS A 88 -5.18 3.61 -6.74
N ARG A 89 -5.30 2.50 -7.49
CA ARG A 89 -6.03 2.41 -8.77
C ARG A 89 -7.30 1.58 -8.61
N THR A 90 -8.12 1.94 -7.63
CA THR A 90 -9.40 1.29 -7.33
C THR A 90 -10.56 2.24 -7.58
N ARG A 91 -11.80 1.73 -7.50
CA ARG A 91 -13.01 2.56 -7.50
C ARG A 91 -13.34 3.13 -6.12
N ASP A 92 -12.71 2.59 -5.08
CA ASP A 92 -12.97 2.96 -3.69
C ASP A 92 -12.33 4.31 -3.33
N SER A 93 -12.92 5.02 -2.38
CA SER A 93 -12.38 6.28 -1.89
C SER A 93 -11.24 6.09 -0.88
N PHE A 94 -11.08 4.87 -0.34
CA PHE A 94 -10.05 4.55 0.63
C PHE A 94 -9.35 3.22 0.29
N PRO A 95 -8.00 3.19 0.19
CA PRO A 95 -7.12 4.36 0.23
C PRO A 95 -7.37 5.30 -0.98
N PRO A 96 -6.94 6.57 -0.94
CA PRO A 96 -7.33 7.55 -1.97
C PRO A 96 -6.99 7.09 -3.39
N ASN A 97 -7.97 6.97 -4.28
CA ASN A 97 -7.80 6.43 -5.62
C ASN A 97 -7.16 7.40 -6.63
N PHE A 98 -6.04 8.02 -6.26
CA PHE A 98 -5.37 9.05 -7.06
C PHE A 98 -4.76 8.53 -8.39
N LEU A 99 -4.73 7.21 -8.61
CA LEU A 99 -4.27 6.60 -9.86
C LEU A 99 -5.39 6.04 -10.73
N ALA A 100 -6.66 6.24 -10.33
CA ALA A 100 -7.82 5.84 -11.12
C ALA A 100 -8.27 6.99 -12.04
N GLY A 101 -8.59 6.64 -13.29
CA GLY A 101 -9.10 7.55 -14.31
C GLY A 101 -8.17 7.72 -15.52
N PRO A 102 -8.56 8.55 -16.51
CA PRO A 102 -7.71 8.93 -17.63
C PRO A 102 -6.50 9.77 -17.17
N PRO A 103 -5.44 9.90 -18.01
CA PRO A 103 -4.18 10.55 -17.62
C PRO A 103 -4.33 11.97 -17.03
N GLY A 104 -5.22 12.80 -17.60
CA GLY A 104 -5.47 14.16 -17.09
C GLY A 104 -6.08 14.17 -15.68
N GLU A 105 -6.98 13.23 -15.38
CA GLU A 105 -7.58 13.08 -14.05
C GLU A 105 -6.55 12.56 -13.04
N VAL A 106 -5.72 11.59 -13.43
CA VAL A 106 -4.63 11.09 -12.60
C VAL A 106 -3.65 12.21 -12.25
N ARG A 107 -3.26 13.03 -13.23
CA ARG A 107 -2.41 14.21 -13.00
C ARG A 107 -3.05 15.18 -11.99
N ALA A 108 -4.33 15.50 -12.15
CA ALA A 108 -5.04 16.39 -11.24
C ALA A 108 -5.13 15.81 -9.81
N LYS A 109 -5.41 14.51 -9.66
CA LYS A 109 -5.45 13.84 -8.37
C LYS A 109 -4.08 13.74 -7.70
N LEU A 110 -3.01 13.48 -8.47
CA LEU A 110 -1.64 13.55 -7.98
C LEU A 110 -1.30 14.96 -7.47
N ALA A 111 -1.66 15.99 -8.23
CA ALA A 111 -1.50 17.39 -7.82
C ALA A 111 -2.24 17.71 -6.52
N GLN A 112 -3.48 17.24 -6.38
CA GLN A 112 -4.30 17.41 -5.19
C GLN A 112 -3.74 16.66 -3.96
N CYS A 113 -3.20 15.46 -4.17
CA CYS A 113 -2.71 14.58 -3.11
C CYS A 113 -1.23 14.79 -2.73
N ALA A 114 -0.53 15.70 -3.41
CA ALA A 114 0.92 15.85 -3.36
C ALA A 114 1.48 16.04 -1.94
N GLU A 115 0.83 16.83 -1.08
CA GLU A 115 1.28 17.03 0.30
C GLU A 115 1.31 15.69 1.07
N ARG A 116 0.23 14.92 0.98
CA ARG A 116 0.09 13.63 1.67
C ARG A 116 1.02 12.57 1.08
N ILE A 117 1.21 12.56 -0.24
CA ILE A 117 2.16 11.67 -0.92
C ILE A 117 3.58 11.99 -0.46
N PHE A 118 3.99 13.26 -0.53
CA PHE A 118 5.34 13.70 -0.16
C PHE A 118 5.67 13.27 1.27
N VAL A 119 4.78 13.54 2.23
CA VAL A 119 4.98 13.09 3.63
C VAL A 119 5.14 11.58 3.72
N ARG A 120 4.26 10.80 3.08
CA ARG A 120 4.26 9.33 3.19
C ARG A 120 5.48 8.70 2.52
N VAL A 121 5.96 9.26 1.42
CA VAL A 121 7.19 8.81 0.74
C VAL A 121 8.42 9.16 1.59
N LYS A 122 8.48 10.38 2.14
CA LYS A 122 9.55 10.85 3.03
C LYS A 122 9.68 10.08 4.35
N MET A 123 8.64 9.37 4.81
CA MET A 123 8.72 8.51 6.00
C MET A 123 9.80 7.41 5.86
N TRP A 124 10.21 7.04 4.65
CA TRP A 124 11.32 6.12 4.42
C TRP A 124 12.69 6.70 4.82
N GLU A 125 12.83 8.03 4.91
CA GLU A 125 14.04 8.71 5.38
C GLU A 125 14.14 8.73 6.92
N LEU A 126 13.04 8.41 7.62
CA LEU A 126 12.98 8.39 9.08
C LEU A 126 13.17 6.98 9.63
N GLY A 127 13.83 6.87 10.78
CA GLY A 127 13.88 5.64 11.56
C GLY A 127 12.49 5.22 12.06
N PRO A 128 12.22 3.92 12.31
CA PRO A 128 10.88 3.41 12.61
C PRO A 128 10.14 4.16 13.74
N ALA A 129 10.86 4.54 14.80
CA ALA A 129 10.28 5.24 15.96
C ALA A 129 9.90 6.71 15.67
N ALA A 130 10.50 7.35 14.66
CA ALA A 130 10.23 8.74 14.30
C ALA A 130 9.09 8.88 13.27
N ARG A 131 8.58 7.77 12.74
CA ARG A 131 7.53 7.78 11.71
C ARG A 131 6.16 8.03 12.32
N VAL A 132 5.59 9.19 12.04
CA VAL A 132 4.20 9.52 12.42
C VAL A 132 3.16 8.83 11.54
N LYS A 133 3.58 8.27 10.41
CA LYS A 133 2.74 7.57 9.43
C LYS A 133 3.52 6.42 8.81
N THR A 134 2.80 5.37 8.40
CA THR A 134 3.40 4.26 7.61
C THR A 134 4.04 4.82 6.34
N PRO A 135 5.27 4.41 6.00
CA PRO A 135 5.89 4.86 4.77
C PRO A 135 5.17 4.27 3.56
N MET A 136 5.16 5.00 2.44
CA MET A 136 4.61 4.53 1.16
C MET A 136 5.70 4.41 0.08
N PRO A 137 5.70 3.34 -0.72
CA PRO A 137 4.88 2.13 -0.56
C PRO A 137 5.16 1.44 0.79
N PRO A 138 4.17 0.76 1.39
CA PRO A 138 4.36 0.08 2.68
C PRO A 138 5.25 -1.15 2.50
N VAL A 139 5.88 -1.61 3.59
CA VAL A 139 6.83 -2.74 3.59
C VAL A 139 6.29 -3.94 2.81
N TYR A 140 5.04 -4.33 3.04
CA TYR A 140 4.46 -5.50 2.38
C TYR A 140 4.35 -5.35 0.86
N ALA A 141 4.18 -4.12 0.36
CA ALA A 141 4.10 -3.85 -1.06
C ALA A 141 5.47 -3.95 -1.75
N LEU A 142 6.58 -3.88 -1.00
CA LEU A 142 7.92 -4.07 -1.57
C LEU A 142 8.23 -5.52 -1.91
N HIS A 143 7.62 -6.49 -1.21
CA HIS A 143 7.90 -7.91 -1.40
C HIS A 143 7.67 -8.38 -2.83
N ARG A 144 6.65 -7.86 -3.52
CA ARG A 144 6.36 -8.22 -4.92
C ARG A 144 7.43 -7.77 -5.92
N TYR A 145 8.28 -6.82 -5.53
CA TYR A 145 9.40 -6.34 -6.35
C TYR A 145 10.73 -6.95 -5.91
N HIS A 146 10.74 -7.84 -4.91
CA HIS A 146 11.95 -8.41 -4.31
C HIS A 146 12.92 -7.33 -3.80
N ILE A 147 12.39 -6.21 -3.31
CA ILE A 147 13.16 -5.11 -2.72
C ILE A 147 13.10 -5.24 -1.20
N SER A 148 14.25 -5.29 -0.53
CA SER A 148 14.29 -5.27 0.93
C SER A 148 13.89 -3.88 1.46
N PRO A 149 13.16 -3.78 2.59
CA PRO A 149 12.91 -2.51 3.28
C PRO A 149 14.18 -1.71 3.60
N ASP A 150 15.31 -2.37 3.78
CA ASP A 150 16.60 -1.71 4.08
C ASP A 150 17.26 -1.12 2.83
N GLN A 151 16.95 -1.63 1.63
CA GLN A 151 17.49 -1.16 0.35
C GLN A 151 16.65 -0.04 -0.25
N TRP A 152 15.36 -0.02 0.07
CA TRP A 152 14.41 0.90 -0.55
C TRP A 152 14.71 2.38 -0.31
N PRO A 153 15.16 2.83 0.89
CA PRO A 153 15.55 4.22 1.13
C PRO A 153 16.64 4.75 0.18
N GLN A 154 17.52 3.87 -0.33
CA GLN A 154 18.60 4.23 -1.27
C GLN A 154 18.22 3.92 -2.73
N HIS A 155 17.02 3.41 -2.99
CA HIS A 155 16.60 3.02 -4.33
C HIS A 155 16.30 4.26 -5.19
N PRO A 156 16.79 4.34 -6.45
CA PRO A 156 16.59 5.51 -7.31
C PRO A 156 15.11 5.81 -7.58
N ASP A 157 14.26 4.79 -7.69
CA ASP A 157 12.82 5.00 -7.89
C ASP A 157 12.16 5.69 -6.68
N LEU A 158 12.63 5.49 -5.45
CA LEU A 158 12.10 6.23 -4.30
C LEU A 158 12.46 7.72 -4.39
N ALA A 159 13.70 8.03 -4.77
CA ALA A 159 14.14 9.40 -4.99
C ALA A 159 13.29 10.06 -6.08
N ALA A 160 13.06 9.40 -7.22
CA ALA A 160 12.23 9.93 -8.30
C ALA A 160 10.76 10.17 -7.88
N LEU A 161 10.16 9.26 -7.11
CA LEU A 161 8.79 9.44 -6.57
C LEU A 161 8.71 10.67 -5.64
N ARG A 162 9.70 10.82 -4.76
CA ARG A 162 9.81 11.94 -3.82
C ARG A 162 10.02 13.26 -4.55
N ASP A 163 10.95 13.29 -5.49
CA ASP A 163 11.35 14.49 -6.19
C ASP A 163 10.18 15.01 -7.05
N HIS A 164 9.44 14.12 -7.71
CA HIS A 164 8.24 14.49 -8.46
C HIS A 164 7.12 15.05 -7.56
N ALA A 165 6.83 14.41 -6.42
CA ALA A 165 5.89 14.97 -5.45
C ALA A 165 6.36 16.34 -4.93
N GLY A 166 7.68 16.51 -4.79
CA GLY A 166 8.31 17.78 -4.46
C GLY A 166 8.11 18.86 -5.53
N GLU A 167 8.32 18.53 -6.81
CA GLU A 167 8.11 19.41 -7.97
C GLU A 167 6.68 19.91 -8.06
N ILE A 168 5.70 19.03 -7.84
CA ILE A 168 4.28 19.39 -7.81
C ILE A 168 4.02 20.42 -6.70
N LEU A 169 4.59 20.24 -5.50
CA LEU A 169 4.40 21.19 -4.41
C LEU A 169 5.12 22.52 -4.68
N ARG A 170 6.31 22.47 -5.30
CA ARG A 170 7.04 23.68 -5.72
C ARG A 170 6.24 24.48 -6.73
N SER A 171 5.67 23.84 -7.75
CA SER A 171 4.87 24.54 -8.76
C SER A 171 3.59 25.17 -8.19
N GLN A 172 3.04 24.60 -7.11
CA GLN A 172 1.85 25.14 -6.43
C GLN A 172 2.15 26.27 -5.44
N THR A 173 3.34 26.28 -4.83
CA THR A 173 3.65 27.16 -3.69
C THR A 173 4.81 28.11 -3.91
N GLY A 174 5.56 27.93 -5.00
CA GLY A 174 6.78 28.66 -5.32
C GLY A 174 7.98 28.34 -4.41
N ARG A 175 7.87 27.33 -3.53
CA ARG A 175 8.89 27.00 -2.52
C ARG A 175 9.15 25.50 -2.44
N ASP A 176 10.40 25.15 -2.13
CA ASP A 176 10.79 23.77 -1.86
C ASP A 176 10.04 23.23 -0.64
N PRO A 177 9.30 22.10 -0.77
CA PRO A 177 8.58 21.52 0.36
C PRO A 177 9.56 20.88 1.34
N ARG A 178 9.40 21.21 2.62
CA ARG A 178 10.14 20.61 3.73
C ARG A 178 9.22 19.68 4.52
N LEU A 179 9.73 18.51 4.90
CA LEU A 179 8.93 17.53 5.64
C LEU A 179 8.44 18.11 6.97
N GLU A 180 9.30 18.88 7.63
CA GLU A 180 9.08 19.51 8.92
C GLU A 180 7.90 20.49 8.87
N ASP A 181 7.82 21.31 7.82
CA ASP A 181 6.73 22.27 7.63
C ASP A 181 5.38 21.57 7.41
N LEU A 182 5.38 20.46 6.66
CA LEU A 182 4.18 19.66 6.43
C LEU A 182 3.76 18.93 7.72
N MET A 183 4.72 18.42 8.50
CA MET A 183 4.47 17.73 9.76
C MET A 183 3.96 18.68 10.85
N ALA A 184 4.44 19.92 10.90
CA ALA A 184 3.98 20.94 11.84
C ALA A 184 2.49 21.28 11.68
N ARG A 185 1.94 21.12 10.47
CA ARG A 185 0.49 21.31 10.21
C ARG A 185 -0.37 20.12 10.65
N HIS A 186 0.25 19.01 11.08
CA HIS A 186 -0.34 17.68 11.26
C HIS A 186 -0.86 17.05 9.97
N TYR A 187 -0.57 15.76 9.79
CA TYR A 187 -0.90 15.02 8.57
C TYR A 187 -2.38 15.08 8.19
N GLU A 188 -3.29 15.03 9.16
CA GLU A 188 -4.72 15.00 8.88
C GLU A 188 -5.29 16.33 8.39
N HIS A 189 -4.62 17.45 8.68
CA HIS A 189 -5.00 18.77 8.17
C HIS A 189 -4.37 19.10 6.81
N LEU A 190 -3.46 18.27 6.31
CA LEU A 190 -2.96 18.39 4.94
C LEU A 190 -4.12 18.21 3.95
N ARG A 191 -3.98 18.84 2.78
CA ARG A 191 -4.99 18.79 1.72
C ARG A 191 -5.40 17.34 1.44
N GLY A 192 -6.71 17.09 1.45
CA GLY A 192 -7.27 15.77 1.14
C GLY A 192 -6.98 15.39 -0.31
N CYS A 193 -6.63 14.12 -0.54
CA CYS A 193 -6.24 13.61 -1.86
C CYS A 193 -7.38 13.58 -2.89
N LEU A 194 -8.61 13.39 -2.42
CA LEU A 194 -9.81 13.41 -3.24
C LEU A 194 -10.63 14.64 -2.85
N PRO A 195 -11.31 15.29 -3.80
CA PRO A 195 -12.26 16.34 -3.46
C PRO A 195 -13.31 15.80 -2.50
N ALA A 196 -13.80 16.65 -1.60
CA ALA A 196 -14.90 16.27 -0.73
C ALA A 196 -16.07 15.77 -1.61
N ALA A 197 -16.64 14.62 -1.27
CA ALA A 197 -17.83 14.13 -1.95
C ALA A 197 -18.89 15.24 -1.88
N ALA A 198 -19.41 15.67 -3.02
CA ALA A 198 -20.53 16.59 -3.06
C ALA A 198 -21.64 16.00 -2.18
N LYS A 199 -22.10 16.76 -1.18
CA LYS A 199 -23.28 16.38 -0.40
C LYS A 199 -24.43 16.24 -1.40
N ARG A 200 -24.92 15.03 -1.58
CA ARG A 200 -26.17 14.78 -2.30
C ARG A 200 -27.33 15.01 -1.36
#